data_AF-A0A1K1NRV2-F1
#
_entry.id   AF-A0A1K1NRV2-F1
#
_cell.length_a   1.000
_cell.length_b   1.000
_cell.length_c   1.000
_cell.angle_alpha   90.00
_cell.angle_beta   90.00
_cell.angle_gamma   90.00
#
_symmetry.space_group_name_H-M   'P 1'
#
loop_
_entity.id
_entity.type
_entity.pdbx_description
1 polymer ?
#
loop_
_entity_poly.entity_id
_entity_poly.type
_entity_poly.pdbx_seq_one_letter_code
_entity_poly.pdbx_strand_id
1 'polypeptide(L)'
;MMKRYSRRLAASVLVLSVLFTSGCGQLSKEQRQARQQNLSSQELRPSQRQLSEEKYGRTTAVGEGSTIRMQSGSEQATIPFRTVNGVDYVVASEFATIAGFRFKWDEASSTFKFGDNDAAFQLKPGSLQAQKEDSSVQLAEPPILHNSQVLIPVSAFAFLLSDEVSYQLQGKNMILQASGNAVLGPIDGPDEVNTGSELDFEDDPNDPNKGERQAAPTLGQVWLSADGWEDIHAVPALKNIDLNGLITQAKRYIGVKYDFGADPYPQSGKFDCSTFTQYLFNKQGISLSRTARAQAKQGVTVSRKSLRKGDLMFFYVPGRFKTNKVVGHVGIYMGDQRMIHASPEPKDGVQITSINKAYWKHTYLKATRLAD
;
A
#
# COMPACT_ATOMS: atom_id res chain seq x y z
N MET A 1 31.32 74.53 -3.13
CA MET A 1 31.26 74.34 -1.66
C MET A 1 31.72 72.92 -1.34
N MET A 2 32.99 72.72 -1.00
CA MET A 2 33.58 72.71 0.35
C MET A 2 33.18 71.52 1.25
N LYS A 3 34.15 70.59 1.36
CA LYS A 3 34.64 69.83 2.53
C LYS A 3 33.66 68.99 3.37
N ARG A 4 34.12 67.77 3.69
CA ARG A 4 34.33 67.14 5.02
C ARG A 4 34.31 65.60 4.79
N TYR A 5 35.06 64.69 5.42
CA TYR A 5 36.22 64.70 6.31
C TYR A 5 36.79 63.26 6.29
N SER A 6 38.11 63.10 6.43
CA SER A 6 38.80 61.83 6.67
C SER A 6 38.46 61.22 8.04
N ARG A 7 38.55 59.89 8.18
CA ARG A 7 39.46 59.22 9.15
C ARG A 7 39.64 57.73 8.85
N ARG A 8 40.89 57.29 9.05
CA ARG A 8 41.50 55.98 8.74
C ARG A 8 41.18 54.94 9.82
N LEU A 9 41.26 53.65 9.45
CA LEU A 9 42.03 52.64 10.19
C LEU A 9 42.37 51.46 9.27
N ALA A 10 43.62 51.04 9.35
CA ALA A 10 44.27 50.04 8.50
C ALA A 10 44.11 48.62 9.05
N ALA A 11 44.13 47.61 8.18
CA ALA A 11 44.68 46.29 8.50
C ALA A 11 44.99 45.52 7.20
N SER A 12 46.17 44.91 7.17
CA SER A 12 46.88 44.35 6.04
C SER A 12 46.26 43.08 5.45
N VAL A 13 46.34 42.95 4.12
CA VAL A 13 46.01 41.73 3.36
C VAL A 13 47.26 40.87 3.24
N LEU A 14 47.21 39.63 3.74
CA LEU A 14 48.22 38.60 3.50
C LEU A 14 47.61 37.55 2.57
N VAL A 15 48.10 37.49 1.33
CA VAL A 15 47.74 36.47 0.33
C VAL A 15 48.65 35.27 0.56
N LEU A 16 48.08 34.11 0.92
CA LEU A 16 48.80 32.84 0.99
C LEU A 16 48.36 31.95 -0.19
N SER A 17 49.27 31.79 -1.14
CA SER A 17 49.19 30.89 -2.28
C SER A 17 49.47 29.45 -1.82
N VAL A 18 48.51 28.54 -2.02
CA VAL A 18 48.71 27.09 -1.81
C VAL A 18 49.00 26.44 -3.16
N LEU A 19 50.22 25.96 -3.33
CA LEU A 19 50.64 25.09 -4.43
C LEU A 19 50.23 23.64 -4.11
N PHE A 20 49.46 23.02 -5.01
CA PHE A 20 49.25 21.58 -5.01
C PHE A 20 50.45 20.88 -5.65
N THR A 21 51.21 20.13 -4.87
CA THR A 21 52.15 19.13 -5.40
C THR A 21 51.55 17.74 -5.24
N SER A 22 51.30 17.08 -6.37
CA SER A 22 50.92 15.67 -6.45
C SER A 22 52.09 14.78 -6.00
N GLY A 23 51.97 14.19 -4.80
CA GLY A 23 52.88 13.17 -4.29
C GLY A 23 52.17 11.82 -4.22
N CYS A 24 52.54 10.91 -5.13
CA CYS A 24 52.14 9.50 -5.09
C CYS A 24 53.01 8.79 -4.03
N GLY A 25 52.43 8.38 -2.90
CA GLY A 25 53.12 7.66 -1.84
C GLY A 25 52.51 6.29 -1.58
N GLN A 26 53.26 5.22 -1.87
CA GLN A 26 52.90 3.84 -1.53
C GLN A 26 52.96 3.63 0.00
N LEU A 27 51.83 3.22 0.60
CA LEU A 27 51.76 2.82 2.01
C LEU A 27 52.54 1.52 2.27
N SER A 28 53.38 1.52 3.32
CA SER A 28 54.20 0.38 3.76
C SER A 28 53.34 -0.76 4.34
N LYS A 29 53.88 -2.00 4.32
CA LYS A 29 53.16 -3.22 4.75
C LYS A 29 52.71 -3.19 6.22
N GLU A 30 53.46 -2.53 7.10
CA GLU A 30 53.11 -2.40 8.53
C GLU A 30 51.91 -1.46 8.77
N GLN A 31 51.78 -0.39 7.98
CA GLN A 31 50.62 0.51 8.06
C GLN A 31 49.33 -0.14 7.51
N ARG A 32 49.45 -1.16 6.65
CA ARG A 32 48.30 -1.96 6.19
C ARG A 32 47.83 -2.96 7.24
N GLN A 33 48.75 -3.57 8.00
CA GLN A 33 48.40 -4.50 9.08
C GLN A 33 47.78 -3.80 10.30
N ALA A 34 48.27 -2.62 10.69
CA ALA A 34 47.67 -1.83 11.77
C ALA A 34 46.24 -1.36 11.45
N ARG A 35 45.93 -1.14 10.15
CA ARG A 35 44.58 -0.79 9.70
C ARG A 35 43.64 -1.99 9.63
N GLN A 36 44.15 -3.20 9.39
CA GLN A 36 43.37 -4.45 9.42
C GLN A 36 43.05 -4.90 10.85
N GLN A 37 43.96 -4.70 11.82
CA GLN A 37 43.71 -5.08 13.22
C GLN A 37 42.77 -4.10 13.96
N ASN A 38 42.68 -2.83 13.54
CA ASN A 38 41.72 -1.88 14.11
C ASN A 38 40.31 -1.95 13.49
N LEU A 39 40.10 -2.76 12.45
CA LEU A 39 38.78 -3.00 11.84
C LEU A 39 38.02 -4.16 12.50
N SER A 40 38.64 -4.94 13.40
CA SER A 40 38.01 -6.09 14.09
C SER A 40 37.47 -5.79 15.48
N SER A 41 37.50 -4.53 15.93
CA SER A 41 37.11 -4.16 17.32
C SER A 41 36.09 -3.03 17.42
N GLN A 42 35.51 -2.59 16.30
CA GLN A 42 34.29 -1.80 16.36
C GLN A 42 33.12 -2.74 16.57
N GLU A 43 32.68 -2.85 17.84
CA GLU A 43 31.37 -3.36 18.19
C GLU A 43 30.33 -2.83 17.21
N LEU A 44 29.72 -3.75 16.47
CA LEU A 44 28.60 -3.51 15.56
C LEU A 44 27.47 -2.84 16.36
N ARG A 45 27.38 -1.51 16.29
CA ARG A 45 26.17 -0.80 16.69
C ARG A 45 25.05 -1.32 15.79
N PRO A 46 23.96 -1.90 16.33
CA PRO A 46 22.86 -2.37 15.51
C PRO A 46 22.35 -1.21 14.67
N SER A 47 22.08 -1.48 13.39
CA SER A 47 21.41 -0.49 12.53
C SER A 47 20.07 -0.08 13.16
N GLN A 48 19.60 1.15 12.95
CA GLN A 48 18.29 1.62 13.47
C GLN A 48 17.13 0.67 13.08
N ARG A 49 17.30 -0.08 11.98
CA ARG A 49 16.43 -1.16 11.53
C ARG A 49 16.34 -2.34 12.52
N GLN A 50 17.45 -2.79 13.11
CA GLN A 50 17.44 -3.86 14.12
C GLN A 50 16.75 -3.41 15.42
N LEU A 51 16.94 -2.13 15.81
CA LEU A 51 16.29 -1.58 17.00
C LEU A 51 14.77 -1.42 16.83
N SER A 52 14.27 -1.18 15.62
CA SER A 52 12.82 -1.19 15.33
C SER A 52 12.25 -2.61 15.19
N GLU A 53 13.03 -3.55 14.64
CA GLU A 53 12.63 -4.95 14.39
C GLU A 53 12.53 -5.77 15.69
N GLU A 54 13.40 -5.53 16.68
CA GLU A 54 13.29 -6.14 18.02
C GLU A 54 12.18 -5.51 18.87
N LYS A 55 11.89 -4.22 18.68
CA LYS A 55 10.98 -3.46 19.55
C LYS A 55 9.50 -3.58 19.15
N TYR A 56 9.20 -3.82 17.88
CA TYR A 56 7.82 -3.88 17.35
C TYR A 56 7.46 -5.19 16.62
N GLY A 57 8.36 -6.18 16.60
CA GLY A 57 8.10 -7.52 16.07
C GLY A 57 8.39 -7.65 14.56
N ARG A 58 8.97 -8.81 14.19
CA ARG A 58 9.33 -9.17 12.83
C ARG A 58 8.09 -9.38 11.95
N THR A 59 8.08 -8.75 10.77
CA THR A 59 7.30 -9.18 9.61
C THR A 59 7.91 -10.49 9.08
N THR A 60 7.24 -11.62 9.32
CA THR A 60 7.37 -12.78 8.45
C THR A 60 6.22 -12.75 7.46
N ALA A 61 6.54 -12.68 6.17
CA ALA A 61 5.75 -13.37 5.16
C ALA A 61 5.40 -14.75 5.70
N VAL A 62 4.17 -15.20 5.44
CA VAL A 62 3.64 -16.50 5.87
C VAL A 62 4.72 -17.57 5.71
N GLY A 63 5.35 -17.92 6.83
CA GLY A 63 6.46 -18.86 6.93
C GLY A 63 6.06 -19.87 7.98
N GLU A 64 5.94 -21.11 7.54
CA GLU A 64 5.58 -22.30 8.29
C GLU A 64 6.14 -22.29 9.72
N GLY A 65 5.26 -22.42 10.72
CA GLY A 65 5.74 -22.58 12.11
C GLY A 65 4.89 -21.99 13.24
N SER A 66 3.62 -21.65 13.03
CA SER A 66 2.66 -21.55 14.14
C SER A 66 1.25 -21.78 13.61
N THR A 67 0.86 -23.05 13.54
CA THR A 67 -0.53 -23.45 13.34
C THR A 67 -1.39 -22.95 14.51
N ILE A 68 -1.89 -21.71 14.42
CA ILE A 68 -3.26 -21.48 14.88
C ILE A 68 -4.13 -22.12 13.81
N ARG A 69 -4.33 -23.44 13.95
CA ARG A 69 -5.34 -24.16 13.19
C ARG A 69 -6.66 -23.50 13.56
N MET A 70 -7.29 -22.86 12.58
CA MET A 70 -8.72 -22.61 12.64
C MET A 70 -9.38 -23.97 12.89
N GLN A 71 -9.91 -24.18 14.09
CA GLN A 71 -10.89 -25.22 14.26
C GLN A 71 -12.09 -24.78 13.45
N SER A 72 -12.33 -25.50 12.35
CA SER A 72 -13.65 -25.57 11.73
C SER A 72 -14.67 -25.71 12.86
N GLY A 73 -15.42 -24.64 13.15
CA GLY A 73 -16.44 -24.64 14.19
C GLY A 73 -16.56 -23.39 15.07
N SER A 74 -15.56 -22.51 15.19
CA SER A 74 -15.74 -21.24 15.91
C SER A 74 -15.28 -20.03 15.10
N GLU A 75 -16.23 -19.29 14.54
CA GLU A 75 -16.06 -17.99 13.83
C GLU A 75 -15.63 -16.85 14.78
N GLN A 76 -15.04 -17.18 15.92
CA GLN A 76 -14.77 -16.27 17.01
C GLN A 76 -13.31 -16.35 17.44
N ALA A 77 -12.76 -15.21 17.84
CA ALA A 77 -11.44 -15.11 18.43
C ALA A 77 -11.52 -14.32 19.74
N THR A 78 -10.68 -14.64 20.71
CA THR A 78 -10.65 -13.90 21.99
C THR A 78 -9.35 -13.13 22.08
N ILE A 79 -9.43 -11.84 22.42
CA ILE A 79 -8.27 -10.99 22.67
C ILE A 79 -8.41 -10.31 24.04
N PRO A 80 -7.42 -10.41 24.93
CA PRO A 80 -7.46 -9.72 26.21
C PRO A 80 -7.34 -8.20 25.99
N PHE A 81 -8.00 -7.43 26.85
CA PHE A 81 -7.77 -5.99 26.95
C PHE A 81 -7.21 -5.62 28.32
N ARG A 82 -6.50 -4.50 28.36
CA ARG A 82 -5.92 -3.94 29.58
C ARG A 82 -6.41 -2.52 29.81
N THR A 83 -6.72 -2.22 31.07
CA THR A 83 -7.15 -0.89 31.47
C THR A 83 -5.94 0.00 31.74
N VAL A 84 -5.87 1.15 31.09
CA VAL A 84 -4.86 2.19 31.32
C VAL A 84 -5.61 3.48 31.57
N ASN A 85 -5.41 4.08 32.76
CA ASN A 85 -6.10 5.31 33.18
C ASN A 85 -7.63 5.26 33.03
N GLY A 86 -8.24 4.11 33.30
CA GLY A 86 -9.69 3.92 33.21
C GLY A 86 -10.23 3.62 31.80
N VAL A 87 -9.37 3.56 30.78
CA VAL A 87 -9.75 3.19 29.41
C VAL A 87 -9.24 1.80 29.08
N ASP A 88 -10.09 0.96 28.50
CA ASP A 88 -9.74 -0.39 28.09
C ASP A 88 -9.11 -0.40 26.68
N TYR A 89 -7.98 -1.09 26.57
CA TYR A 89 -7.16 -1.13 25.36
C TYR A 89 -6.78 -2.54 24.93
N VAL A 90 -6.73 -2.74 23.63
CA VAL A 90 -6.29 -3.95 22.96
C VAL A 90 -4.95 -3.68 22.28
N VAL A 91 -4.03 -4.65 22.29
CA VAL A 91 -2.75 -4.51 21.58
C VAL A 91 -3.00 -4.59 20.06
N ALA A 92 -2.60 -3.55 19.33
CA ALA A 92 -2.91 -3.40 17.91
C ALA A 92 -2.34 -4.52 17.05
N SER A 93 -1.10 -4.95 17.33
CA SER A 93 -0.44 -6.05 16.61
C SER A 93 -1.10 -7.38 16.87
N GLU A 94 -1.53 -7.66 18.09
CA GLU A 94 -2.26 -8.90 18.43
C GLU A 94 -3.60 -8.96 17.69
N PHE A 95 -4.34 -7.86 17.69
CA PHE A 95 -5.57 -7.75 16.90
C PHE A 95 -5.29 -7.99 15.42
N ALA A 96 -4.31 -7.30 14.84
CA ALA A 96 -3.99 -7.43 13.43
C ALA A 96 -3.59 -8.87 13.08
N THR A 97 -2.80 -9.55 13.92
CA THR A 97 -2.46 -10.97 13.75
C THR A 97 -3.70 -11.87 13.80
N ILE A 98 -4.57 -11.71 14.80
CA ILE A 98 -5.82 -12.48 14.91
C ILE A 98 -6.72 -12.22 13.69
N ALA A 99 -6.79 -10.96 13.26
CA ALA A 99 -7.57 -10.54 12.11
C ALA A 99 -6.97 -11.02 10.77
N GLY A 100 -5.76 -11.58 10.79
CA GLY A 100 -4.99 -11.96 9.62
C GLY A 100 -4.43 -10.76 8.83
N PHE A 101 -4.55 -9.53 9.33
CA PHE A 101 -4.05 -8.33 8.65
C PHE A 101 -2.51 -8.28 8.61
N ARG A 102 -2.00 -7.64 7.56
CA ARG A 102 -0.65 -7.09 7.58
C ARG A 102 -0.66 -5.82 8.43
N PHE A 103 0.45 -5.55 9.08
CA PHE A 103 0.64 -4.31 9.81
C PHE A 103 2.10 -3.86 9.78
N LYS A 104 2.31 -2.56 9.99
CA LYS A 104 3.63 -1.97 10.20
C LYS A 104 3.54 -0.74 11.11
N TRP A 105 4.60 -0.49 11.85
CA TRP A 105 4.88 0.82 12.41
C TRP A 105 5.65 1.64 11.37
N ASP A 106 5.15 2.83 11.07
CA ASP A 106 5.82 3.80 10.22
C ASP A 106 6.44 4.89 11.11
N GLU A 107 7.77 4.84 11.24
CA GLU A 107 8.54 5.76 12.06
C GLU A 107 8.41 7.22 11.58
N ALA A 108 8.36 7.46 10.27
CA ALA A 108 8.37 8.80 9.71
C ALA A 108 7.07 9.57 10.05
N SER A 109 5.94 8.87 10.02
CA SER A 109 4.64 9.44 10.38
C SER A 109 4.23 9.18 11.84
N SER A 110 4.97 8.32 12.55
CA SER A 110 4.60 7.77 13.86
C SER A 110 3.20 7.15 13.85
N THR A 111 2.93 6.33 12.84
CA THR A 111 1.62 5.70 12.66
C THR A 111 1.72 4.18 12.62
N PHE A 112 0.74 3.52 13.23
CA PHE A 112 0.52 2.10 13.07
C PHE A 112 -0.45 1.89 11.90
N LYS A 113 0.05 1.29 10.82
CA LYS A 113 -0.71 1.02 9.60
C LYS A 113 -1.09 -0.47 9.57
N PHE A 114 -2.33 -0.81 9.24
CA PHE A 114 -2.76 -2.21 9.09
C PHE A 114 -3.87 -2.38 8.03
N GLY A 115 -4.01 -3.61 7.51
CA GLY A 115 -4.90 -3.89 6.37
C GLY A 115 -4.53 -5.19 5.63
N ASP A 116 -4.96 -5.31 4.37
CA ASP A 116 -4.80 -6.54 3.58
C ASP A 116 -3.47 -6.62 2.85
N ASN A 117 -3.41 -6.33 1.54
CA ASN A 117 -2.16 -6.09 0.81
C ASN A 117 -1.91 -4.58 0.60
N ASP A 118 -2.72 -3.72 1.19
CA ASP A 118 -2.47 -2.30 1.38
C ASP A 118 -2.98 -1.83 2.74
N ALA A 119 -2.51 -0.65 3.17
CA ALA A 119 -2.89 -0.08 4.46
C ALA A 119 -4.27 0.58 4.37
N ALA A 120 -5.29 -0.11 4.88
CA ALA A 120 -6.65 0.40 4.97
C ALA A 120 -6.87 1.23 6.24
N PHE A 121 -6.11 1.00 7.29
CA PHE A 121 -6.27 1.69 8.57
C PHE A 121 -4.95 2.27 9.05
N GLN A 122 -5.01 3.46 9.65
CA GLN A 122 -3.84 4.10 10.26
C GLN A 122 -4.21 4.72 11.61
N LEU A 123 -3.39 4.41 12.62
CA LEU A 123 -3.56 4.89 13.99
C LEU A 123 -2.32 5.66 14.41
N LYS A 124 -2.50 6.91 14.84
CA LYS A 124 -1.43 7.71 15.43
C LYS A 124 -1.62 7.77 16.95
N PRO A 125 -0.69 7.25 17.76
CA PRO A 125 -0.77 7.38 19.20
C PRO A 125 -0.92 8.86 19.63
N GLY A 126 -1.82 9.13 20.56
CA GLY A 126 -2.17 10.48 21.03
C GLY A 126 -3.10 11.28 20.12
N SER A 127 -3.48 10.75 18.95
CA SER A 127 -4.45 11.38 18.05
C SER A 127 -5.84 10.82 18.28
N LEU A 128 -6.84 11.71 18.35
CA LEU A 128 -8.25 11.31 18.29
C LEU A 128 -8.74 11.07 16.85
N GLN A 129 -7.91 11.33 15.85
CA GLN A 129 -8.22 11.03 14.46
C GLN A 129 -7.50 9.75 14.03
N ALA A 130 -8.26 8.81 13.47
CA ALA A 130 -7.78 7.61 12.81
C ALA A 130 -8.13 7.64 11.33
N GLN A 131 -7.30 7.05 10.49
CA GLN A 131 -7.60 6.90 9.07
C GLN A 131 -8.29 5.55 8.84
N LYS A 132 -9.40 5.56 8.10
CA LYS A 132 -10.10 4.38 7.56
C LYS A 132 -10.31 4.59 6.07
N GLU A 133 -9.67 3.76 5.26
CA GLU A 133 -9.55 3.94 3.81
C GLU A 133 -9.06 5.36 3.50
N ASP A 134 -9.82 6.13 2.71
CA ASP A 134 -9.54 7.53 2.38
C ASP A 134 -10.20 8.54 3.33
N SER A 135 -10.90 8.07 4.37
CA SER A 135 -11.64 8.92 5.31
C SER A 135 -10.97 9.00 6.70
N SER A 136 -11.19 10.13 7.39
CA SER A 136 -10.84 10.28 8.80
C SER A 136 -12.03 9.88 9.69
N VAL A 137 -11.76 9.12 10.74
CA VAL A 137 -12.73 8.70 11.75
C VAL A 137 -12.32 9.32 13.09
N GLN A 138 -13.25 10.05 13.70
CA GLN A 138 -13.08 10.61 15.03
C GLN A 138 -13.25 9.49 16.07
N LEU A 139 -12.26 9.35 16.95
CA LEU A 139 -12.26 8.43 18.07
C LEU A 139 -12.71 9.14 19.34
N ALA A 140 -13.34 8.38 20.24
CA ALA A 140 -13.67 8.86 21.59
C ALA A 140 -12.42 8.99 22.46
N GLU A 141 -11.50 8.03 22.33
CA GLU A 141 -10.22 7.99 23.04
C GLU A 141 -9.09 7.77 22.04
N PRO A 142 -7.89 8.32 22.28
CA PRO A 142 -6.79 8.15 21.35
C PRO A 142 -6.16 6.76 21.52
N PRO A 143 -5.63 6.16 20.44
CA PRO A 143 -4.66 5.09 20.55
C PRO A 143 -3.47 5.58 21.37
N ILE A 144 -2.82 4.70 22.12
CA ILE A 144 -1.67 5.07 22.93
C ILE A 144 -0.46 4.20 22.61
N LEU A 145 0.72 4.74 22.88
CA LEU A 145 1.96 3.98 22.86
C LEU A 145 2.29 3.63 24.32
N HIS A 146 2.26 2.36 24.67
CA HIS A 146 2.55 1.89 26.02
C HIS A 146 3.46 0.66 25.94
N ASN A 147 4.63 0.74 26.58
CA ASN A 147 5.67 -0.30 26.56
C ASN A 147 6.07 -0.71 25.13
N SER A 148 6.21 0.29 24.25
CA SER A 148 6.53 0.07 22.83
C SER A 148 5.48 -0.74 22.07
N GLN A 149 4.26 -0.82 22.57
CA GLN A 149 3.13 -1.39 21.84
C GLN A 149 2.14 -0.28 21.53
N VAL A 150 1.53 -0.34 20.35
CA VAL A 150 0.38 0.50 20.03
C VAL A 150 -0.87 -0.18 20.57
N LEU A 151 -1.66 0.58 21.31
CA LEU A 151 -2.87 0.13 21.99
C LEU A 151 -4.06 0.84 21.37
N ILE A 152 -5.05 0.08 20.95
CA ILE A 152 -6.30 0.57 20.37
C ILE A 152 -7.35 0.58 21.48
N PRO A 153 -8.02 1.71 21.76
CA PRO A 153 -9.09 1.71 22.75
C PRO A 153 -10.23 0.83 22.24
N VAL A 154 -10.82 0.02 23.13
CA VAL A 154 -11.91 -0.90 22.78
C VAL A 154 -13.07 -0.16 22.11
N SER A 155 -13.36 1.07 22.53
CA SER A 155 -14.39 1.93 21.93
C SER A 155 -14.16 2.26 20.46
N ALA A 156 -12.91 2.23 19.97
CA ALA A 156 -12.62 2.47 18.56
C ALA A 156 -13.14 1.35 17.65
N PHE A 157 -13.30 0.11 18.14
CA PHE A 157 -13.73 -1.01 17.32
C PHE A 157 -15.14 -0.82 16.74
N ALA A 158 -16.03 -0.18 17.50
CA ALA A 158 -17.42 0.05 17.09
C ALA A 158 -17.56 1.01 15.90
N PHE A 159 -16.59 1.89 15.66
CA PHE A 159 -16.66 2.91 14.60
C PHE A 159 -15.59 2.72 13.52
N LEU A 160 -14.38 2.36 13.93
CA LEU A 160 -13.27 2.15 13.01
C LEU A 160 -13.38 0.80 12.29
N LEU A 161 -13.75 -0.25 13.03
CA LEU A 161 -13.57 -1.65 12.59
C LEU A 161 -14.89 -2.43 12.47
N SER A 162 -16.03 -1.75 12.55
CA SER A 162 -17.39 -2.35 12.45
C SER A 162 -17.62 -3.20 11.20
N ASP A 163 -16.94 -2.85 10.11
CA ASP A 163 -17.09 -3.53 8.82
C ASP A 163 -16.19 -4.77 8.71
N GLU A 164 -15.20 -4.88 9.60
CA GLU A 164 -14.30 -6.03 9.68
C GLU A 164 -14.77 -7.02 10.74
N VAL A 165 -15.09 -6.51 11.93
CA VAL A 165 -15.40 -7.33 13.11
C VAL A 165 -16.59 -6.78 13.90
N SER A 166 -17.37 -7.69 14.47
CA SER A 166 -18.21 -7.41 15.62
C SER A 166 -17.52 -7.93 16.89
N TYR A 167 -17.93 -7.45 18.06
CA TYR A 167 -17.35 -7.91 19.30
C TYR A 167 -18.32 -7.92 20.47
N GLN A 168 -18.01 -8.76 21.46
CA GLN A 168 -18.64 -8.78 22.77
C GLN A 168 -17.57 -8.72 23.86
N LEU A 169 -17.89 -8.06 24.98
CA LEU A 169 -16.98 -7.99 26.13
C LEU A 169 -17.38 -9.04 27.16
N GLN A 170 -16.41 -9.82 27.62
CA GLN A 170 -16.60 -10.82 28.67
C GLN A 170 -15.42 -10.78 29.64
N GLY A 171 -15.65 -10.26 30.85
CA GLY A 171 -14.57 -10.05 31.83
C GLY A 171 -13.53 -9.06 31.30
N LYS A 172 -12.25 -9.48 31.23
CA LYS A 172 -11.14 -8.70 30.64
C LYS A 172 -10.82 -9.10 29.19
N ASN A 173 -11.77 -9.73 28.52
CA ASN A 173 -11.59 -10.22 27.16
C ASN A 173 -12.61 -9.61 26.21
N MET A 174 -12.18 -9.38 24.98
CA MET A 174 -13.01 -9.06 23.85
C MET A 174 -13.13 -10.29 22.95
N ILE A 175 -14.35 -10.78 22.78
CA ILE A 175 -14.68 -11.87 21.87
C ILE A 175 -15.01 -11.24 20.53
N LEU A 176 -14.12 -11.38 19.56
CA LEU A 176 -14.24 -10.93 18.19
C LEU A 176 -15.02 -11.96 17.37
N GLN A 177 -15.83 -11.47 16.42
CA GLN A 177 -16.47 -12.28 15.38
C GLN A 177 -16.33 -11.54 14.05
N ALA A 178 -16.31 -12.26 12.94
CA ALA A 178 -16.30 -11.63 11.63
C ALA A 178 -17.59 -10.80 11.44
N SER A 179 -17.46 -9.58 10.90
CA SER A 179 -18.64 -8.76 10.62
C SER A 179 -19.44 -9.31 9.44
N GLY A 180 -20.76 -9.44 9.62
CA GLY A 180 -21.69 -9.73 8.52
C GLY A 180 -21.91 -8.54 7.57
N ASN A 181 -21.46 -7.34 7.95
CA ASN A 181 -21.70 -6.09 7.23
C ASN A 181 -20.64 -5.79 6.15
N ALA A 182 -19.90 -6.79 5.67
CA ALA A 182 -18.91 -6.60 4.62
C ALA A 182 -19.59 -6.16 3.30
N VAL A 183 -19.74 -4.83 3.12
CA VAL A 183 -20.37 -4.20 1.96
C VAL A 183 -19.37 -4.15 0.81
N LEU A 184 -19.12 -5.29 0.17
CA LEU A 184 -18.82 -5.40 -1.25
C LEU A 184 -19.14 -6.86 -1.62
N GLY A 185 -20.36 -7.12 -2.07
CA GLY A 185 -20.65 -8.41 -2.68
C GLY A 185 -19.83 -8.58 -3.97
N PRO A 186 -19.48 -9.82 -4.37
CA PRO A 186 -18.98 -10.06 -5.72
C PRO A 186 -20.00 -9.50 -6.72
N ILE A 187 -19.60 -8.53 -7.55
CA ILE A 187 -20.46 -8.02 -8.64
C ILE A 187 -20.35 -8.93 -9.88
N ASP A 188 -19.28 -9.73 -9.95
CA ASP A 188 -19.06 -10.78 -10.97
C ASP A 188 -18.12 -11.86 -10.40
N GLY A 189 -18.39 -12.38 -9.21
CA GLY A 189 -17.65 -13.47 -8.54
C GLY A 189 -18.65 -14.57 -8.13
N PRO A 190 -18.25 -15.86 -8.10
CA PRO A 190 -19.21 -16.95 -8.05
C PRO A 190 -20.00 -16.93 -6.74
N ASP A 191 -21.29 -16.65 -6.85
CA ASP A 191 -22.27 -17.46 -6.12
C ASP A 191 -22.38 -18.77 -6.93
N GLU A 192 -22.23 -19.92 -6.26
CA GLU A 192 -22.33 -21.29 -6.79
C GLU A 192 -21.04 -22.08 -7.13
N VAL A 193 -21.21 -23.40 -7.05
CA VAL A 193 -20.18 -24.44 -6.95
C VAL A 193 -19.34 -24.51 -8.22
N ASN A 194 -18.03 -24.33 -8.02
CA ASN A 194 -16.95 -24.40 -8.99
C ASN A 194 -16.99 -25.66 -9.89
N THR A 195 -17.36 -25.50 -11.16
CA THR A 195 -17.19 -26.50 -12.23
C THR A 195 -15.98 -26.20 -13.15
N GLY A 196 -15.17 -25.19 -12.83
CA GLY A 196 -13.89 -24.92 -13.51
C GLY A 196 -13.96 -24.21 -14.86
N SER A 197 -15.07 -24.27 -15.60
CA SER A 197 -15.24 -23.65 -16.94
C SER A 197 -15.99 -22.31 -16.95
N GLU A 198 -16.68 -21.94 -15.86
CA GLU A 198 -17.46 -20.67 -15.79
C GLU A 198 -16.68 -19.47 -15.25
N LEU A 199 -15.40 -19.67 -14.87
CA LEU A 199 -14.54 -18.63 -14.29
C LEU A 199 -13.46 -18.12 -15.25
N ASP A 200 -13.66 -18.31 -16.56
CA ASP A 200 -12.70 -17.87 -17.56
C ASP A 200 -12.78 -16.35 -17.81
N PHE A 201 -11.59 -15.76 -17.97
CA PHE A 201 -11.43 -14.35 -18.32
C PHE A 201 -11.31 -14.22 -19.83
N GLU A 202 -11.93 -13.19 -20.39
CA GLU A 202 -11.86 -12.92 -21.83
C GLU A 202 -11.45 -11.47 -22.08
N ASP A 203 -10.57 -11.30 -23.07
CA ASP A 203 -10.28 -10.00 -23.68
C ASP A 203 -11.53 -9.51 -24.41
N ASP A 204 -11.91 -8.25 -24.19
CA ASP A 204 -12.97 -7.63 -24.99
C ASP A 204 -12.57 -7.68 -26.48
N PRO A 205 -13.35 -8.32 -27.36
CA PRO A 205 -13.05 -8.36 -28.78
C PRO A 205 -12.99 -6.95 -29.41
N ASN A 206 -13.68 -5.99 -28.81
CA ASN A 206 -13.76 -4.59 -29.25
C ASN A 206 -12.79 -3.66 -28.49
N ASP A 207 -11.79 -4.18 -27.75
CA ASP A 207 -10.79 -3.33 -27.10
C ASP A 207 -10.08 -2.43 -28.14
N PRO A 208 -10.26 -1.09 -28.10
CA PRO A 208 -9.62 -0.18 -29.05
C PRO A 208 -8.08 -0.20 -28.95
N ASN A 209 -7.55 -0.69 -27.82
CA ASN A 209 -6.12 -0.79 -27.51
C ASN A 209 -5.55 -2.21 -27.71
N LYS A 210 -6.29 -3.11 -28.36
CA LYS A 210 -5.82 -4.48 -28.68
C LYS A 210 -4.57 -4.44 -29.58
N GLY A 211 -3.54 -5.21 -29.23
CA GLY A 211 -2.24 -5.25 -29.93
C GLY A 211 -1.19 -4.22 -29.43
N GLU A 212 0.04 -4.24 -29.95
CA GLU A 212 1.04 -3.19 -29.74
C GLU A 212 0.82 -2.08 -30.79
N ARG A 213 0.27 -0.92 -30.43
CA ARG A 213 0.15 0.19 -31.39
C ARG A 213 1.45 0.98 -31.51
N GLN A 214 1.85 1.19 -32.77
CA GLN A 214 2.77 2.24 -33.22
C GLN A 214 2.18 3.63 -32.87
N ALA A 215 3.09 4.55 -32.50
CA ALA A 215 2.96 5.96 -32.13
C ALA A 215 1.55 6.60 -32.04
N ALA A 216 1.31 7.26 -30.90
CA ALA A 216 0.10 8.03 -30.60
C ALA A 216 -0.27 9.05 -31.70
N PRO A 217 -1.57 9.27 -31.99
CA PRO A 217 -1.99 10.33 -32.89
C PRO A 217 -1.75 11.71 -32.26
N THR A 218 -1.29 12.64 -33.09
CA THR A 218 -1.15 14.07 -32.78
C THR A 218 -2.49 14.71 -32.46
N LEU A 219 -2.49 15.56 -31.41
CA LEU A 219 -3.63 16.36 -30.95
C LEU A 219 -4.30 17.12 -32.11
N GLY A 220 -5.55 16.76 -32.44
CA GLY A 220 -6.33 17.43 -33.48
C GLY A 220 -7.83 17.19 -33.34
N GLN A 221 -8.53 18.26 -32.92
CA GLN A 221 -9.96 18.58 -33.10
C GLN A 221 -11.01 17.71 -32.35
N VAL A 222 -11.51 18.29 -31.25
CA VAL A 222 -12.71 17.89 -30.53
C VAL A 222 -13.95 18.41 -31.27
N TRP A 223 -14.90 17.52 -31.55
CA TRP A 223 -16.28 17.87 -31.88
C TRP A 223 -17.16 17.61 -30.65
N LEU A 224 -17.82 18.65 -30.16
CA LEU A 224 -18.86 18.58 -29.13
C LEU A 224 -20.20 18.33 -29.83
N SER A 225 -20.86 17.22 -29.49
CA SER A 225 -22.31 17.10 -29.67
C SER A 225 -22.96 17.17 -28.30
N ALA A 226 -23.87 18.13 -28.16
CA ALA A 226 -24.79 18.27 -27.05
C ALA A 226 -25.78 17.10 -27.06
N ASP A 227 -26.09 16.56 -25.87
CA ASP A 227 -27.46 16.36 -25.34
C ASP A 227 -27.37 15.60 -24.00
N GLY A 228 -28.08 16.12 -22.97
CA GLY A 228 -28.07 15.71 -21.55
C GLY A 228 -28.54 14.28 -21.27
N TRP A 229 -28.50 13.72 -20.06
CA TRP A 229 -28.75 14.27 -18.71
C TRP A 229 -27.89 13.53 -17.66
N GLU A 230 -27.62 14.20 -16.53
CA GLU A 230 -26.69 13.81 -15.45
C GLU A 230 -27.22 12.71 -14.51
N ASP A 231 -26.36 11.72 -14.22
CA ASP A 231 -26.42 10.91 -13.01
C ASP A 231 -25.02 10.95 -12.35
N ILE A 232 -24.95 11.64 -11.22
CA ILE A 232 -23.73 12.13 -10.57
C ILE A 232 -23.09 11.08 -9.64
N HIS A 233 -22.52 10.00 -10.18
CA HIS A 233 -21.50 9.18 -9.48
C HIS A 233 -20.49 8.48 -10.41
N ALA A 234 -20.62 8.60 -11.73
CA ALA A 234 -19.59 8.14 -12.66
C ALA A 234 -18.62 9.29 -12.95
N VAL A 235 -17.34 9.12 -12.63
CA VAL A 235 -16.30 9.94 -13.30
C VAL A 235 -16.51 9.70 -14.80
N PRO A 236 -16.71 10.75 -15.63
CA PRO A 236 -16.84 10.57 -17.07
C PRO A 236 -15.63 9.80 -17.55
N ALA A 237 -15.85 8.69 -18.26
CA ALA A 237 -14.78 7.94 -18.91
C ALA A 237 -13.94 8.94 -19.72
N LEU A 238 -12.74 9.26 -19.25
CA LEU A 238 -11.89 10.27 -19.86
C LEU A 238 -11.43 9.73 -21.21
N LYS A 239 -12.04 10.19 -22.30
CA LYS A 239 -11.85 9.68 -23.68
C LYS A 239 -10.42 9.76 -24.26
N ASN A 240 -9.41 10.20 -23.51
CA ASN A 240 -8.06 10.51 -24.01
C ASN A 240 -6.93 9.94 -23.13
N ILE A 241 -7.06 8.72 -22.60
CA ILE A 241 -5.96 8.08 -21.87
C ILE A 241 -5.17 7.15 -22.79
N ASP A 242 -3.85 7.32 -22.79
CA ASP A 242 -2.94 6.41 -23.48
C ASP A 242 -2.76 5.14 -22.63
N LEU A 243 -3.72 4.21 -22.75
CA LEU A 243 -3.71 2.95 -22.02
C LEU A 243 -2.51 2.06 -22.39
N ASN A 244 -2.06 2.09 -23.64
CA ASN A 244 -0.83 1.41 -24.05
C ASN A 244 0.41 2.06 -23.44
N GLY A 245 0.45 3.39 -23.37
CA GLY A 245 1.47 4.17 -22.67
C GLY A 245 1.48 3.88 -21.17
N LEU A 246 0.32 3.76 -20.52
CA LEU A 246 0.17 3.37 -19.12
C LEU A 246 0.77 1.98 -18.88
N ILE A 247 0.44 0.98 -19.69
CA ILE A 247 1.02 -0.37 -19.56
C ILE A 247 2.53 -0.35 -19.83
N THR A 248 3.00 0.41 -20.81
CA THR A 248 4.43 0.58 -21.11
C THR A 248 5.17 1.22 -19.94
N GLN A 249 4.58 2.23 -19.31
CA GLN A 249 5.12 2.88 -18.12
C GLN A 249 5.13 1.91 -16.92
N ALA A 250 4.05 1.15 -16.72
CA ALA A 250 3.93 0.16 -15.66
C ALA A 250 5.07 -0.88 -15.74
N LYS A 251 5.39 -1.36 -16.96
CA LYS A 251 6.48 -2.32 -17.20
C LYS A 251 7.86 -1.79 -16.77
N ARG A 252 8.10 -0.47 -16.77
CA ARG A 252 9.38 0.12 -16.33
C ARG A 252 9.64 -0.06 -14.82
N TYR A 253 8.59 -0.31 -14.05
CA TYR A 253 8.68 -0.51 -12.61
C TYR A 253 8.78 -1.97 -12.19
N ILE A 254 8.80 -2.93 -13.13
CA ILE A 254 8.97 -4.36 -12.80
C ILE A 254 10.22 -4.54 -11.94
N GLY A 255 10.05 -5.23 -10.80
CA GLY A 255 11.09 -5.44 -9.81
C GLY A 255 11.22 -4.35 -8.73
N VAL A 256 10.54 -3.21 -8.85
CA VAL A 256 10.40 -2.26 -7.74
C VAL A 256 9.75 -2.98 -6.56
N LYS A 257 10.37 -2.84 -5.39
CA LYS A 257 10.01 -3.59 -4.19
C LYS A 257 8.61 -3.27 -3.67
N TYR A 258 7.97 -4.32 -3.17
CA TYR A 258 6.71 -4.17 -2.47
C TYR A 258 6.96 -3.64 -1.06
N ASP A 259 6.14 -2.69 -0.61
CA ASP A 259 6.16 -2.18 0.76
C ASP A 259 4.71 -1.94 1.19
N PHE A 260 4.22 -2.77 2.10
CA PHE A 260 2.85 -2.68 2.61
C PHE A 260 2.58 -1.28 3.17
N GLY A 261 1.56 -0.57 2.68
CA GLY A 261 1.29 0.80 3.14
C GLY A 261 2.38 1.79 2.72
N ALA A 262 2.99 1.58 1.54
CA ALA A 262 3.98 2.48 0.96
C ALA A 262 3.47 3.93 0.93
N ASP A 263 4.35 4.87 1.22
CA ASP A 263 4.11 6.28 0.93
C ASP A 263 4.25 6.52 -0.59
N PRO A 264 3.82 7.68 -1.13
CA PRO A 264 3.89 7.96 -2.55
C PRO A 264 5.27 7.64 -3.14
N TYR A 265 5.30 7.00 -4.30
CA TYR A 265 6.54 6.52 -4.92
C TYR A 265 7.69 7.53 -4.99
N PRO A 266 7.47 8.84 -5.30
CA PRO A 266 8.56 9.82 -5.27
C PRO A 266 9.27 9.97 -3.91
N GLN A 267 8.62 9.57 -2.81
CA GLN A 267 9.14 9.62 -1.46
C GLN A 267 9.73 8.27 -1.02
N SER A 268 9.02 7.17 -1.31
CA SER A 268 9.37 5.84 -0.80
C SER A 268 10.27 5.02 -1.73
N GLY A 269 10.21 5.28 -3.04
CA GLY A 269 10.84 4.46 -4.08
C GLY A 269 10.25 3.04 -4.18
N LYS A 270 9.09 2.80 -3.57
CA LYS A 270 8.44 1.49 -3.44
C LYS A 270 6.93 1.58 -3.66
N PHE A 271 6.26 0.45 -3.73
CA PHE A 271 4.82 0.36 -3.93
C PHE A 271 4.16 -0.68 -3.04
N ASP A 272 2.93 -0.41 -2.59
CA ASP A 272 1.93 -1.47 -2.40
C ASP A 272 1.02 -1.57 -3.64
N CYS A 273 0.03 -2.47 -3.60
CA CYS A 273 -0.81 -2.72 -4.77
C CYS A 273 -1.58 -1.47 -5.23
N SER A 274 -2.13 -0.69 -4.29
CA SER A 274 -2.97 0.47 -4.58
C SER A 274 -2.19 1.76 -4.83
N THR A 275 -1.01 1.95 -4.23
CA THR A 275 -0.12 3.07 -4.61
C THR A 275 0.49 2.89 -5.99
N PHE A 276 0.68 1.64 -6.45
CA PHE A 276 1.15 1.37 -7.81
C PHE A 276 0.14 1.82 -8.86
N THR A 277 -1.13 1.42 -8.70
CA THR A 277 -2.21 1.87 -9.59
C THR A 277 -2.40 3.38 -9.49
N GLN A 278 -2.45 3.93 -8.27
CA GLN A 278 -2.60 5.37 -8.05
C GLN A 278 -1.51 6.18 -8.76
N TYR A 279 -0.26 5.76 -8.66
CA TYR A 279 0.86 6.45 -9.31
C TYR A 279 0.73 6.46 -10.83
N LEU A 280 0.42 5.32 -11.44
CA LEU A 280 0.31 5.19 -12.89
C LEU A 280 -0.88 5.98 -13.46
N PHE A 281 -2.03 5.89 -12.81
CA PHE A 281 -3.23 6.62 -13.23
C PHE A 281 -3.09 8.13 -13.03
N ASN A 282 -2.41 8.57 -11.97
CA ASN A 282 -2.10 9.99 -11.76
C ASN A 282 -1.22 10.54 -12.90
N LYS A 283 -0.28 9.75 -13.43
CA LYS A 283 0.51 10.13 -14.63
C LYS A 283 -0.34 10.32 -15.88
N GLN A 284 -1.54 9.74 -15.93
CA GLN A 284 -2.53 9.91 -16.99
C GLN A 284 -3.61 10.95 -16.63
N GLY A 285 -3.45 11.69 -15.52
CA GLY A 285 -4.41 12.70 -15.06
C GLY A 285 -5.62 12.14 -14.32
N ILE A 286 -5.67 10.83 -14.01
CA ILE A 286 -6.73 10.24 -13.19
C ILE A 286 -6.26 10.17 -11.73
N SER A 287 -7.03 10.80 -10.84
CA SER A 287 -6.82 10.69 -9.40
C SER A 287 -7.53 9.45 -8.85
N LEU A 288 -6.75 8.48 -8.38
CA LEU A 288 -7.25 7.32 -7.66
C LEU A 288 -7.14 7.48 -6.15
N SER A 289 -8.12 6.91 -5.47
CA SER A 289 -8.12 6.68 -4.04
C SER A 289 -6.88 5.93 -3.56
N ARG A 290 -6.49 6.10 -2.29
CA ARG A 290 -5.27 5.48 -1.72
C ARG A 290 -5.41 3.98 -1.57
N THR A 291 -6.61 3.46 -1.32
CA THR A 291 -6.82 2.04 -1.02
C THR A 291 -7.47 1.29 -2.17
N ALA A 292 -7.17 0.00 -2.30
CA ALA A 292 -7.77 -0.88 -3.29
C ALA A 292 -9.29 -0.95 -3.11
N ARG A 293 -9.78 -0.95 -1.86
CA ARG A 293 -11.22 -0.94 -1.53
C ARG A 293 -11.92 0.30 -2.07
N ALA A 294 -11.33 1.47 -1.88
CA ALA A 294 -11.90 2.71 -2.39
C ALA A 294 -11.74 2.85 -3.90
N GLN A 295 -10.61 2.39 -4.48
CA GLN A 295 -10.44 2.30 -5.95
C GLN A 295 -11.50 1.41 -6.60
N ALA A 296 -11.94 0.32 -5.94
CA ALA A 296 -12.99 -0.56 -6.43
C ALA A 296 -14.37 0.11 -6.53
N LYS A 297 -14.54 1.28 -5.90
CA LYS A 297 -15.73 2.13 -5.95
C LYS A 297 -15.62 3.21 -7.05
N GLN A 298 -14.48 3.30 -7.75
CA GLN A 298 -14.25 4.27 -8.82
C GLN A 298 -14.39 3.62 -10.21
N GLY A 299 -15.05 4.34 -11.13
CA GLY A 299 -15.28 3.89 -12.51
C GLY A 299 -16.53 3.01 -12.67
N VAL A 300 -16.69 2.44 -13.86
CA VAL A 300 -17.81 1.53 -14.19
C VAL A 300 -17.38 0.08 -13.99
N THR A 301 -18.28 -0.76 -13.45
CA THR A 301 -17.96 -2.19 -13.29
C THR A 301 -17.91 -2.87 -14.66
N VAL A 302 -16.92 -3.74 -14.84
CA VAL A 302 -16.68 -4.47 -16.09
C VAL A 302 -16.81 -5.97 -15.86
N SER A 303 -17.48 -6.64 -16.79
CA SER A 303 -17.56 -8.09 -16.81
C SER A 303 -16.18 -8.71 -17.01
N ARG A 304 -15.90 -9.81 -16.29
CA ARG A 304 -14.68 -10.62 -16.48
C ARG A 304 -14.48 -11.13 -17.92
N LYS A 305 -15.54 -11.14 -18.74
CA LYS A 305 -15.52 -11.53 -20.17
C LYS A 305 -15.34 -10.34 -21.14
N SER A 306 -15.11 -9.14 -20.63
CA SER A 306 -14.98 -7.93 -21.43
C SER A 306 -13.88 -7.02 -20.89
N LEU A 307 -12.78 -7.66 -20.44
CA LEU A 307 -11.63 -6.94 -19.90
C LEU A 307 -10.86 -6.23 -21.02
N ARG A 308 -10.48 -4.99 -20.76
CA ARG A 308 -9.65 -4.14 -21.63
C ARG A 308 -8.40 -3.70 -20.91
N LYS A 309 -7.34 -3.43 -21.66
CA LYS A 309 -6.10 -2.87 -21.09
C LYS A 309 -6.42 -1.65 -20.22
N GLY A 310 -5.89 -1.62 -19.02
CA GLY A 310 -6.14 -0.55 -18.05
C GLY A 310 -7.28 -0.80 -17.08
N ASP A 311 -8.14 -1.80 -17.30
CA ASP A 311 -9.15 -2.15 -16.29
C ASP A 311 -8.47 -2.51 -14.96
N LEU A 312 -8.96 -1.96 -13.86
CA LEU A 312 -8.52 -2.32 -12.52
C LEU A 312 -9.22 -3.60 -12.10
N MET A 313 -8.44 -4.61 -11.71
CA MET A 313 -8.94 -5.90 -11.25
C MET A 313 -8.79 -6.01 -9.74
N PHE A 314 -9.87 -6.38 -9.04
CA PHE A 314 -9.92 -6.43 -7.59
C PHE A 314 -10.14 -7.84 -7.07
N PHE A 315 -9.42 -8.18 -6.00
CA PHE A 315 -9.39 -9.51 -5.43
C PHE A 315 -9.48 -9.44 -3.90
N TYR A 316 -10.06 -10.46 -3.27
CA TYR A 316 -9.90 -10.65 -1.83
C TYR A 316 -8.56 -11.31 -1.52
N VAL A 317 -8.12 -11.23 -0.26
CA VAL A 317 -6.94 -11.95 0.24
C VAL A 317 -7.42 -13.08 1.16
N PRO A 318 -7.13 -14.36 0.85
CA PRO A 318 -7.54 -15.48 1.70
C PRO A 318 -6.93 -15.42 3.11
N GLY A 319 -7.57 -16.11 4.06
CA GLY A 319 -7.05 -16.26 5.42
C GLY A 319 -7.14 -15.00 6.29
N ARG A 320 -8.08 -14.10 5.97
CA ARG A 320 -8.42 -12.93 6.79
C ARG A 320 -9.61 -13.25 7.69
N PHE A 321 -9.69 -12.63 8.86
CA PHE A 321 -10.80 -12.76 9.81
C PHE A 321 -12.01 -11.93 9.35
N LYS A 322 -12.47 -12.19 8.11
CA LYS A 322 -13.57 -11.52 7.43
C LYS A 322 -14.04 -12.40 6.27
N THR A 323 -15.14 -12.02 5.65
CA THR A 323 -15.67 -12.73 4.49
C THR A 323 -14.71 -12.65 3.28
N ASN A 324 -14.74 -13.68 2.42
CA ASN A 324 -14.03 -13.69 1.13
C ASN A 324 -14.67 -12.77 0.08
N LYS A 325 -15.30 -11.67 0.51
CA LYS A 325 -16.02 -10.70 -0.33
C LYS A 325 -15.39 -9.31 -0.31
N VAL A 326 -14.46 -9.04 0.63
CA VAL A 326 -13.83 -7.74 0.79
C VAL A 326 -12.57 -7.62 -0.06
N VAL A 327 -12.48 -6.55 -0.85
CA VAL A 327 -11.29 -6.20 -1.63
C VAL A 327 -10.08 -6.04 -0.71
N GLY A 328 -8.99 -6.73 -1.06
CA GLY A 328 -7.70 -6.65 -0.36
C GLY A 328 -6.51 -6.56 -1.30
N HIS A 329 -6.71 -6.62 -2.62
CA HIS A 329 -5.67 -6.49 -3.63
C HIS A 329 -6.22 -5.88 -4.93
N VAL A 330 -5.37 -5.12 -5.64
CA VAL A 330 -5.67 -4.55 -6.96
C VAL A 330 -4.52 -4.80 -7.95
N GLY A 331 -4.86 -5.02 -9.22
CA GLY A 331 -3.94 -5.08 -10.35
C GLY A 331 -4.51 -4.39 -11.58
N ILE A 332 -3.67 -4.13 -12.59
CA ILE A 332 -4.08 -3.52 -13.85
C ILE A 332 -4.09 -4.60 -14.93
N TYR A 333 -5.24 -4.84 -15.56
CA TYR A 333 -5.33 -5.73 -16.71
C TYR A 333 -4.49 -5.17 -17.86
N MET A 334 -3.66 -6.00 -18.47
CA MET A 334 -2.71 -5.55 -19.50
C MET A 334 -2.95 -6.21 -20.86
N GLY A 335 -4.09 -6.89 -21.03
CA GLY A 335 -4.38 -7.74 -22.18
C GLY A 335 -3.72 -9.11 -22.07
N ASP A 336 -4.06 -9.99 -23.02
CA ASP A 336 -3.50 -11.34 -23.16
C ASP A 336 -3.65 -12.19 -21.88
N GLN A 337 -4.77 -12.02 -21.16
CA GLN A 337 -5.08 -12.73 -19.92
C GLN A 337 -3.96 -12.56 -18.86
N ARG A 338 -3.39 -11.36 -18.78
CA ARG A 338 -2.37 -10.97 -17.82
C ARG A 338 -2.75 -9.68 -17.11
N MET A 339 -2.23 -9.54 -15.90
CA MET A 339 -2.23 -8.28 -15.17
C MET A 339 -0.81 -7.92 -14.71
N ILE A 340 -0.57 -6.62 -14.56
CA ILE A 340 0.59 -6.06 -13.88
C ILE A 340 0.17 -5.49 -12.52
N HIS A 341 0.91 -5.82 -11.47
CA HIS A 341 0.55 -5.45 -10.10
C HIS A 341 1.79 -5.43 -9.19
N ALA A 342 1.74 -4.69 -8.09
CA ALA A 342 2.72 -4.77 -6.99
C ALA A 342 2.20 -5.72 -5.92
N SER A 343 2.96 -6.74 -5.56
CA SER A 343 2.52 -7.77 -4.61
C SER A 343 3.70 -8.35 -3.83
N PRO A 344 3.50 -8.75 -2.56
CA PRO A 344 4.55 -9.39 -1.76
C PRO A 344 4.94 -10.77 -2.31
N GLU A 345 4.02 -11.46 -2.96
CA GLU A 345 4.25 -12.80 -3.53
C GLU A 345 3.86 -12.83 -5.01
N PRO A 346 4.51 -13.66 -5.84
CA PRO A 346 5.67 -14.51 -5.53
C PRO A 346 7.05 -13.83 -5.62
N LYS A 347 7.13 -12.57 -6.08
CA LYS A 347 8.42 -11.91 -6.38
C LYS A 347 8.78 -10.73 -5.47
N ASP A 348 7.94 -10.40 -4.49
CA ASP A 348 8.11 -9.24 -3.61
C ASP A 348 8.37 -7.94 -4.39
N GLY A 349 7.38 -7.51 -5.16
CA GLY A 349 7.46 -6.30 -5.98
C GLY A 349 6.46 -6.22 -7.13
N VAL A 350 6.71 -5.27 -8.03
CA VAL A 350 5.96 -5.12 -9.29
C VAL A 350 6.28 -6.29 -10.22
N GLN A 351 5.24 -6.96 -10.69
CA GLN A 351 5.35 -8.16 -11.49
C GLN A 351 4.16 -8.32 -12.44
N ILE A 352 4.33 -9.20 -13.42
CA ILE A 352 3.28 -9.62 -14.34
C ILE A 352 2.86 -11.04 -13.98
N THR A 353 1.56 -11.29 -13.91
CA THR A 353 1.01 -12.64 -13.70
C THR A 353 -0.14 -12.91 -14.66
N SER A 354 -0.27 -14.16 -15.10
CA SER A 354 -1.51 -14.61 -15.76
C SER A 354 -2.65 -14.65 -14.75
N ILE A 355 -3.80 -14.10 -15.12
CA ILE A 355 -5.02 -14.10 -14.30
C ILE A 355 -5.72 -15.46 -14.29
N ASN A 356 -5.36 -16.37 -15.20
CA ASN A 356 -5.92 -17.73 -15.24
C ASN A 356 -5.34 -18.67 -14.19
N LYS A 357 -4.36 -18.23 -13.40
CA LYS A 357 -3.88 -19.02 -12.26
C LYS A 357 -5.03 -19.27 -11.29
N ALA A 358 -5.10 -20.48 -10.73
CA ALA A 358 -6.15 -20.90 -9.80
C ALA A 358 -6.39 -19.88 -8.67
N TYR A 359 -5.31 -19.34 -8.09
CA TYR A 359 -5.40 -18.30 -7.06
C TYR A 359 -6.18 -17.07 -7.52
N TRP A 360 -5.88 -16.52 -8.70
CA TRP A 360 -6.52 -15.28 -9.19
C TRP A 360 -7.97 -15.53 -9.62
N LYS A 361 -8.27 -16.67 -10.25
CA LYS A 361 -9.65 -17.10 -10.54
C LYS A 361 -10.47 -17.23 -9.25
N HIS A 362 -9.90 -17.86 -8.23
CA HIS A 362 -10.58 -18.10 -6.95
C HIS A 362 -10.78 -16.83 -6.11
N THR A 363 -9.89 -15.85 -6.25
CA THR A 363 -9.89 -14.63 -5.43
C THR A 363 -10.56 -13.41 -6.07
N TYR A 364 -10.94 -13.51 -7.35
CA TYR A 364 -11.51 -12.39 -8.11
C TYR A 364 -12.87 -11.96 -7.56
N LEU A 365 -13.06 -10.64 -7.44
CA LEU A 365 -14.31 -10.03 -6.99
C LEU A 365 -15.01 -9.25 -8.10
N LYS A 366 -14.28 -8.35 -8.78
CA LYS A 366 -14.78 -7.47 -9.83
C LYS A 366 -13.64 -6.79 -10.58
N ALA A 367 -13.97 -6.16 -11.70
CA ALA A 367 -13.11 -5.20 -12.39
C ALA A 367 -13.83 -3.86 -12.56
N THR A 368 -13.07 -2.77 -12.65
CA THR A 368 -13.62 -1.45 -13.02
C THR A 368 -12.83 -0.79 -14.13
N ARG A 369 -13.53 -0.01 -14.96
CA ARG A 369 -12.97 0.82 -16.02
C ARG A 369 -13.16 2.29 -15.69
N LEU A 370 -12.06 3.03 -15.78
CA LEU A 370 -12.01 4.46 -15.44
C LEU A 370 -12.14 5.35 -16.68
N ALA A 371 -11.87 4.79 -17.86
CA ALA A 371 -11.87 5.49 -19.13
C ALA A 371 -12.00 4.49 -20.28
N ASP A 372 -12.62 4.93 -21.38
CA ASP A 372 -12.81 4.17 -22.62
C ASP A 372 -11.80 4.59 -23.70
#